data_AF-A0A816YY30-F1
#
_entry.id   AF-A0A816YY30-F1
#
_cell.length_a   1.000
_cell.length_b   1.000
_cell.length_c   1.000
_cell.angle_alpha   90.00
_cell.angle_beta   90.00
_cell.angle_gamma   90.00
#
_symmetry.space_group_name_H-M   'P 1'
#
loop_
_entity.id
_entity.type
_entity.pdbx_description
1 polymer ?
#
loop_
_entity_poly.entity_id
_entity_poly.type
_entity_poly.pdbx_seq_one_letter_code
_entity_poly.pdbx_strand_id
1 'polypeptide(L)'
;MFLLVQKHDPDCNLNITQLIQSKGYPWEEHKVTTADGYILGVFRVPHGRNASSLGRPVLLQHGLLDSATSWVINFPEQSLGFILADAGYDVWLGNMRGNHYSRAHVKYNPDHDEAFWDFSWDDMARDDLPSMIYYILNQTKQTQIGYVGHSQGTMIGFAEFGNLNNSAQNNVSFYGSLAPVAHLAHIKSPLKYLFNTSTNPEEVWHTLCAYDYGSPEKNQLHYNQTTPPIYAIRPMTIPTAICWSRDDWLADSDDVAFIFDNIKNLIYEKYIYDYNHLDFVWVIAANKIIYQDLITQM
;
A
#
# COMPACT_ATOMS: atom_id res chain seq x y z
N MET A 1 -2.20 -1.19 47.05
CA MET A 1 -2.45 -2.09 45.90
C MET A 1 -3.54 -1.43 45.06
N PHE A 2 -3.15 -0.60 44.08
CA PHE A 2 -4.10 -0.06 43.12
C PHE A 2 -4.34 -1.14 42.07
N LEU A 3 -5.53 -1.73 42.09
CA LEU A 3 -6.00 -2.57 40.98
C LEU A 3 -6.22 -1.63 39.79
N LEU A 4 -5.24 -1.60 38.88
CA LEU A 4 -5.46 -1.07 37.54
C LEU A 4 -6.50 -1.96 36.88
N VAL A 5 -7.75 -1.51 36.85
CA VAL A 5 -8.75 -2.06 35.94
C VAL A 5 -8.19 -1.81 34.55
N GLN A 6 -7.67 -2.85 33.90
CA GLN A 6 -7.34 -2.82 32.49
C GLN A 6 -8.64 -2.47 31.76
N LYS A 7 -8.81 -1.20 31.39
CA LYS A 7 -9.87 -0.80 30.48
C LYS A 7 -9.59 -1.52 29.17
N HIS A 8 -10.42 -2.49 28.85
CA HIS A 8 -10.40 -3.13 27.54
C HIS A 8 -10.62 -2.04 26.50
N ASP A 9 -9.76 -2.00 25.48
CA ASP A 9 -9.94 -1.09 24.37
C ASP A 9 -11.25 -1.46 23.65
N PRO A 10 -12.25 -0.56 23.56
CA PRO A 10 -13.52 -0.86 22.90
C PRO A 10 -13.36 -1.18 21.42
N ASP A 11 -12.26 -0.77 20.79
CA ASP A 11 -12.00 -0.95 19.36
C ASP A 11 -11.44 -2.35 19.04
N CYS A 12 -10.87 -3.07 20.02
CA CYS A 12 -10.11 -4.29 19.81
C CYS A 12 -10.88 -5.44 19.13
N ASN A 13 -12.22 -5.45 19.20
CA ASN A 13 -13.08 -6.48 18.59
C ASN A 13 -13.90 -5.95 17.40
N LEU A 14 -13.68 -4.71 16.99
CA LEU A 14 -14.43 -4.09 15.90
C LEU A 14 -13.77 -4.45 14.57
N ASN A 15 -14.60 -4.80 13.58
CA ASN A 15 -14.14 -4.83 12.19
C ASN A 15 -14.00 -3.39 11.64
N ILE A 16 -13.41 -3.23 10.46
CA ILE A 16 -13.12 -1.91 9.90
C ILE A 16 -14.36 -1.01 9.75
N THR A 17 -15.52 -1.55 9.36
CA THR A 17 -16.74 -0.74 9.20
C THR A 17 -17.29 -0.28 10.54
N GLN A 18 -17.22 -1.15 11.56
CA GLN A 18 -17.55 -0.80 12.93
C GLN A 18 -16.59 0.23 13.52
N LEU A 19 -15.29 0.15 13.21
CA LEU A 19 -14.30 1.16 13.61
C LEU A 19 -14.64 2.53 13.00
N ILE A 20 -14.84 2.59 11.68
CA ILE A 20 -15.18 3.83 10.98
C ILE A 20 -16.48 4.43 11.55
N GLN A 21 -17.50 3.58 11.74
CA GLN A 21 -18.78 4.00 12.30
C GLN A 21 -18.68 4.45 13.77
N SER A 22 -17.89 3.77 14.61
CA SER A 22 -17.73 4.13 16.03
C SER A 22 -17.06 5.49 16.20
N LYS A 23 -16.24 5.91 15.24
CA LYS A 23 -15.64 7.25 15.16
C LYS A 23 -16.55 8.31 14.52
N GLY A 24 -17.74 7.92 14.05
CA GLY A 24 -18.76 8.83 13.53
C GLY A 24 -18.64 9.16 12.04
N TYR A 25 -17.86 8.41 11.27
CA TYR A 25 -17.70 8.63 9.83
C TYR A 25 -18.66 7.76 9.01
N PRO A 26 -19.13 8.24 7.84
CA PRO A 26 -19.81 7.38 6.88
C PRO A 26 -18.85 6.33 6.33
N TRP A 27 -19.38 5.19 5.90
CA TRP A 27 -18.60 4.17 5.23
C TRP A 27 -19.38 3.49 4.11
N GLU A 28 -18.66 3.03 3.10
CA GLU A 28 -19.14 2.15 2.04
C GLU A 28 -18.18 0.96 1.91
N GLU A 29 -18.72 -0.20 1.50
CA GLU A 29 -17.94 -1.39 1.16
C GLU A 29 -18.13 -1.72 -0.32
N HIS A 30 -17.02 -1.98 -1.00
CA HIS A 30 -16.98 -2.26 -2.42
C HIS A 30 -16.25 -3.58 -2.68
N LYS A 31 -16.71 -4.31 -3.69
CA LYS A 31 -16.05 -5.51 -4.20
C LYS A 31 -15.46 -5.21 -5.56
N VAL A 32 -14.13 -5.24 -5.66
CA VAL A 32 -13.39 -5.01 -6.90
C VAL A 32 -12.92 -6.35 -7.43
N THR A 33 -13.27 -6.70 -8.66
CA THR A 33 -12.83 -7.96 -9.28
C THR A 33 -11.65 -7.69 -10.20
N THR A 34 -10.55 -8.40 -9.98
CA THR A 34 -9.33 -8.30 -10.80
C THR A 34 -9.50 -9.06 -12.13
N ALA A 35 -8.61 -8.79 -13.09
CA ALA A 35 -8.64 -9.45 -14.40
C ALA A 35 -8.50 -10.98 -14.31
N ASP A 36 -7.72 -11.46 -13.34
CA ASP A 36 -7.50 -12.88 -13.07
C ASP A 36 -8.53 -13.49 -12.09
N GLY A 37 -9.44 -12.67 -11.55
CA GLY A 37 -10.66 -13.13 -10.88
C GLY A 37 -10.64 -13.13 -9.36
N TYR A 38 -9.65 -12.52 -8.72
CA TYR A 38 -9.70 -12.21 -7.29
C TYR A 38 -10.76 -11.14 -7.00
N ILE A 39 -11.37 -11.22 -5.82
CA ILE A 39 -12.38 -10.27 -5.37
C ILE A 39 -11.83 -9.54 -4.15
N LEU A 40 -11.46 -8.28 -4.34
CA LEU A 40 -10.85 -7.42 -3.34
C LEU A 40 -11.93 -6.66 -2.57
N GLY A 41 -11.87 -6.70 -1.24
CA GLY A 41 -12.72 -5.89 -0.38
C GLY A 41 -12.11 -4.50 -0.20
N VAL A 42 -12.75 -3.46 -0.76
CA VAL A 42 -12.27 -2.07 -0.69
C VAL A 42 -13.27 -1.25 0.12
N PHE A 43 -12.77 -0.52 1.12
CA PHE A 43 -13.62 0.33 1.97
C PHE A 43 -13.49 1.79 1.57
N ARG A 44 -14.51 2.57 1.84
CA ARG A 44 -14.54 3.99 1.49
C ARG A 44 -15.06 4.82 2.65
N VAL A 45 -14.41 5.94 2.93
CA VAL A 45 -14.89 7.01 3.81
C VAL A 45 -15.17 8.24 2.91
N PRO A 46 -16.41 8.39 2.41
CA PRO A 46 -16.70 9.33 1.32
C PRO A 46 -16.57 10.82 1.70
N HIS A 47 -16.70 11.15 2.98
CA HIS A 47 -16.54 12.50 3.50
C HIS A 47 -16.28 12.49 5.02
N GLY A 48 -15.77 13.60 5.55
CA GLY A 48 -15.60 13.82 6.99
C GLY A 48 -16.91 13.94 7.77
N ARG A 49 -16.82 13.96 9.11
CA ARG A 49 -17.97 13.88 10.03
C ARG A 49 -18.99 15.01 9.86
N ASN A 50 -18.49 16.21 9.55
CA ASN A 50 -19.30 17.43 9.43
C ASN A 50 -19.42 17.92 7.98
N ALA A 51 -19.03 17.09 7.02
CA ALA A 51 -19.11 17.39 5.60
C ALA A 51 -20.11 16.45 4.92
N SER A 52 -20.54 16.81 3.73
CA SER A 52 -21.35 15.93 2.86
C SER A 52 -20.97 16.07 1.37
N SER A 53 -19.96 16.88 1.07
CA SER A 53 -19.39 17.01 -0.27
C SER A 53 -18.41 15.86 -0.54
N LEU A 54 -18.53 15.26 -1.72
CA LEU A 54 -17.58 14.25 -2.20
C LEU A 54 -16.31 14.96 -2.72
N GLY A 55 -15.18 14.59 -2.12
CA GLY A 55 -13.86 15.13 -2.43
C GLY A 55 -13.18 14.52 -3.65
N ARG A 56 -11.91 14.88 -3.86
CA ARG A 56 -11.03 14.16 -4.78
C ARG A 56 -10.68 12.78 -4.18
N PRO A 57 -10.69 11.69 -4.96
CA PRO A 57 -10.42 10.36 -4.44
C PRO A 57 -8.96 10.18 -4.05
N VAL A 58 -8.72 9.54 -2.91
CA VAL A 58 -7.38 9.16 -2.45
C VAL A 58 -7.41 7.69 -2.05
N LEU A 59 -6.59 6.87 -2.70
CA LEU A 59 -6.39 5.46 -2.35
C LEU A 59 -5.24 5.32 -1.35
N LEU A 60 -5.54 4.78 -0.18
CA LEU A 60 -4.58 4.42 0.85
C LEU A 60 -4.30 2.92 0.79
N GLN A 61 -3.03 2.54 0.61
CA GLN A 61 -2.61 1.15 0.42
C GLN A 61 -1.64 0.69 1.51
N HIS A 62 -2.05 -0.34 2.24
CA HIS A 62 -1.30 -0.94 3.35
C HIS A 62 -0.05 -1.73 2.90
N GLY A 63 0.79 -2.09 3.88
CA GLY A 63 2.01 -2.88 3.69
C GLY A 63 1.84 -4.40 3.82
N LEU A 64 2.98 -5.10 3.93
CA LEU A 64 3.05 -6.55 4.06
C LEU A 64 2.40 -7.03 5.39
N LEU A 65 1.62 -8.12 5.32
CA LEU A 65 0.87 -8.71 6.45
C LEU A 65 -0.12 -7.74 7.14
N ASP A 66 -0.56 -6.72 6.43
CA ASP A 66 -1.45 -5.68 6.95
C ASP A 66 -2.81 -5.66 6.21
N SER A 67 -3.67 -4.71 6.57
CA SER A 67 -4.97 -4.44 5.96
C SER A 67 -5.30 -2.96 5.92
N ALA A 68 -6.38 -2.61 5.23
CA ALA A 68 -6.98 -1.27 5.23
C ALA A 68 -7.20 -0.68 6.64
N THR A 69 -7.33 -1.52 7.67
CA THR A 69 -7.61 -1.11 9.06
C THR A 69 -6.55 -0.15 9.61
N SER A 70 -5.29 -0.30 9.20
CA SER A 70 -4.18 0.55 9.66
C SER A 70 -4.42 2.05 9.45
N TRP A 71 -5.20 2.42 8.44
CA TRP A 71 -5.50 3.81 8.12
C TRP A 71 -6.60 4.44 8.99
N VAL A 72 -7.27 3.64 9.83
CA VAL A 72 -8.46 4.02 10.62
C VAL A 72 -8.47 3.42 12.04
N ILE A 73 -7.33 2.89 12.51
CA ILE A 73 -7.25 2.17 13.80
C ILE A 73 -7.08 3.09 15.02
N ASN A 74 -6.50 4.28 14.83
CA ASN A 74 -6.27 5.24 15.91
C ASN A 74 -7.44 6.24 16.05
N PHE A 75 -7.26 7.30 16.84
CA PHE A 75 -8.24 8.38 16.93
C PHE A 75 -8.40 9.14 15.59
N PRO A 76 -9.55 9.82 15.37
CA PRO A 76 -9.81 10.60 14.15
C PRO A 76 -8.69 11.57 13.77
N GLU A 77 -8.14 12.29 14.74
CA GLU A 77 -7.07 13.26 14.54
C GLU A 77 -5.68 12.62 14.37
N GLN A 78 -5.57 11.29 14.46
CA GLN A 78 -4.32 10.53 14.40
C GLN A 78 -4.24 9.55 13.23
N SER A 79 -5.38 9.18 12.64
CA SER A 79 -5.42 8.21 11.54
C SER A 79 -5.54 8.93 10.21
N LEU A 80 -4.63 8.65 9.26
CA LEU A 80 -4.58 9.34 7.97
C LEU A 80 -5.92 9.28 7.21
N GLY A 81 -6.64 8.14 7.27
CA GLY A 81 -7.93 7.99 6.60
C GLY A 81 -8.99 8.97 7.11
N PHE A 82 -9.04 9.19 8.43
CA PHE A 82 -9.97 10.15 9.02
C PHE A 82 -9.55 11.61 8.80
N ILE A 83 -8.24 11.88 8.87
CA ILE A 83 -7.70 13.23 8.64
C ILE A 83 -7.97 13.67 7.20
N LEU A 84 -7.76 12.80 6.20
CA LEU A 84 -8.07 13.11 4.81
C LEU A 84 -9.57 13.34 4.59
N ALA A 85 -10.43 12.51 5.19
CA ALA A 85 -11.88 12.70 5.09
C ALA A 85 -12.32 14.05 5.69
N ASP A 86 -11.81 14.42 6.87
CA ASP A 86 -12.09 15.73 7.48
C ASP A 86 -11.46 16.90 6.70
N ALA A 87 -10.37 16.66 5.95
CA ALA A 87 -9.79 17.62 5.02
C ALA A 87 -10.55 17.73 3.68
N GLY A 88 -11.62 16.95 3.48
CA GLY A 88 -12.50 17.04 2.32
C GLY A 88 -12.12 16.15 1.14
N TYR A 89 -11.30 15.12 1.35
CA TYR A 89 -11.02 14.08 0.34
C TYR A 89 -12.05 12.94 0.41
N ASP A 90 -12.22 12.25 -0.72
CA ASP A 90 -12.97 10.99 -0.81
C ASP A 90 -11.99 9.83 -0.59
N VAL A 91 -12.01 9.21 0.59
CA VAL A 91 -10.95 8.29 1.00
C VAL A 91 -11.32 6.85 0.67
N TRP A 92 -10.45 6.16 -0.06
CA TRP A 92 -10.56 4.75 -0.41
C TRP A 92 -9.44 3.96 0.27
N LEU A 93 -9.78 2.83 0.88
CA LEU A 93 -8.89 2.00 1.68
C LEU A 93 -8.75 0.63 0.98
N GLY A 94 -7.61 0.43 0.32
CA GLY A 94 -7.34 -0.76 -0.49
C GLY A 94 -6.96 -1.98 0.35
N ASN A 95 -7.28 -3.17 -0.15
CA ASN A 95 -6.81 -4.44 0.39
C ASN A 95 -6.32 -5.35 -0.74
N MET A 96 -5.18 -5.99 -0.54
CA MET A 96 -4.58 -6.89 -1.52
C MET A 96 -5.11 -8.32 -1.39
N ARG A 97 -5.13 -9.04 -2.53
CA ARG A 97 -5.49 -10.46 -2.61
C ARG A 97 -4.87 -11.28 -1.47
N GLY A 98 -5.67 -12.16 -0.88
CA GLY A 98 -5.25 -13.08 0.19
C GLY A 98 -5.31 -12.53 1.62
N ASN A 99 -5.40 -11.21 1.81
CA ASN A 99 -5.61 -10.66 3.17
C ASN A 99 -7.04 -10.92 3.68
N HIS A 100 -7.31 -10.58 4.94
CA HIS A 100 -8.59 -10.85 5.61
C HIS A 100 -9.83 -10.37 4.82
N TYR A 101 -9.74 -9.21 4.15
CA TYR A 101 -10.85 -8.59 3.42
C TYR A 101 -10.89 -8.96 1.93
N SER A 102 -9.84 -9.59 1.40
CA SER A 102 -9.67 -9.93 -0.02
C SER A 102 -9.36 -11.41 -0.23
N ARG A 103 -10.00 -12.27 0.57
CA ARG A 103 -9.85 -13.74 0.54
C ARG A 103 -10.99 -14.40 -0.26
N ALA A 104 -11.18 -14.00 -1.51
CA ALA A 104 -12.24 -14.51 -2.38
C ALA A 104 -11.83 -14.48 -3.87
N HIS A 105 -12.35 -15.41 -4.66
CA HIS A 105 -12.09 -15.53 -6.10
C HIS A 105 -13.34 -16.03 -6.83
N VAL A 106 -13.51 -15.68 -8.11
CA VAL A 106 -14.64 -16.12 -8.95
C VAL A 106 -14.64 -17.63 -9.29
N LYS A 107 -13.55 -18.35 -8.99
CA LYS A 107 -13.31 -19.73 -9.43
C LYS A 107 -12.79 -20.61 -8.29
N TYR A 108 -11.77 -20.14 -7.58
CA TYR A 108 -11.09 -20.91 -6.55
C TYR A 108 -11.62 -20.62 -5.15
N ASN A 109 -11.70 -21.64 -4.31
CA ASN A 109 -12.02 -21.54 -2.90
C ASN A 109 -10.72 -21.42 -2.07
N PRO A 110 -10.54 -20.37 -1.28
CA PRO A 110 -9.30 -20.13 -0.52
C PRO A 110 -9.00 -21.15 0.59
N ASP A 111 -9.97 -21.96 1.00
CA ASP A 111 -9.83 -23.00 2.02
C ASP A 111 -9.57 -24.40 1.43
N HIS A 112 -9.74 -24.58 0.11
CA HIS A 112 -9.70 -25.89 -0.54
C HIS A 112 -8.83 -25.96 -1.79
N ASP A 113 -8.64 -24.85 -2.50
CA ASP A 113 -7.90 -24.82 -3.76
C ASP A 113 -6.54 -24.12 -3.55
N GLU A 114 -5.45 -24.89 -3.63
CA GLU A 114 -4.09 -24.34 -3.55
C GLU A 114 -3.83 -23.26 -4.62
N ALA A 115 -4.47 -23.38 -5.78
CA ALA A 115 -4.39 -22.41 -6.87
C ALA A 115 -4.89 -21.00 -6.49
N PHE A 116 -5.67 -20.85 -5.41
CA PHE A 116 -6.01 -19.52 -4.87
C PHE A 116 -4.80 -18.78 -4.30
N TRP A 117 -3.75 -19.50 -3.87
CA TRP A 117 -2.57 -18.94 -3.24
C TRP A 117 -1.36 -18.87 -4.17
N ASP A 118 -1.55 -19.19 -5.44
CA ASP A 118 -0.52 -19.11 -6.48
C ASP A 118 -0.44 -17.67 -7.03
N PHE A 119 0.01 -16.76 -6.16
CA PHE A 119 0.28 -15.37 -6.50
C PHE A 119 1.47 -14.84 -5.68
N SER A 120 2.05 -13.74 -6.16
CA SER A 120 3.06 -12.98 -5.46
C SER A 120 2.70 -11.48 -5.42
N TRP A 121 3.59 -10.65 -4.88
CA TRP A 121 3.38 -9.20 -4.81
C TRP A 121 3.30 -8.54 -6.20
N ASP A 122 3.95 -9.14 -7.21
CA ASP A 122 3.96 -8.63 -8.58
C ASP A 122 2.57 -8.75 -9.23
N ASP A 123 1.79 -9.77 -8.90
CA ASP A 123 0.39 -9.86 -9.29
C ASP A 123 -0.46 -8.77 -8.60
N MET A 124 -0.13 -8.38 -7.36
CA MET A 124 -0.79 -7.24 -6.70
C MET A 124 -0.51 -5.92 -7.45
N ALA A 125 0.73 -5.72 -7.90
CA ALA A 125 1.09 -4.54 -8.67
C ALA A 125 0.43 -4.53 -10.05
N ARG A 126 0.45 -5.66 -10.75
CA ARG A 126 -0.05 -5.80 -12.12
C ARG A 126 -1.58 -5.80 -12.21
N ASP A 127 -2.26 -6.45 -11.27
CA ASP A 127 -3.69 -6.75 -11.37
C ASP A 127 -4.52 -6.06 -10.29
N ASP A 128 -4.12 -6.09 -9.01
CA ASP A 128 -4.93 -5.52 -7.91
C ASP A 128 -4.99 -4.00 -7.96
N LEU A 129 -3.82 -3.35 -7.99
CA LEU A 129 -3.73 -1.89 -7.94
C LEU A 129 -4.44 -1.23 -9.13
N PRO A 130 -4.20 -1.63 -10.40
CA PRO A 130 -4.94 -1.07 -11.54
C PRO A 130 -6.46 -1.32 -11.44
N SER A 131 -6.87 -2.50 -10.98
CA SER A 131 -8.30 -2.81 -10.82
C SER A 131 -8.96 -1.89 -9.80
N MET A 132 -8.31 -1.61 -8.67
CA MET A 132 -8.78 -0.64 -7.68
C MET A 132 -8.83 0.77 -8.25
N ILE A 133 -7.77 1.23 -8.92
CA ILE A 133 -7.72 2.57 -9.53
C ILE A 133 -8.88 2.75 -10.51
N TYR A 134 -9.03 1.85 -11.49
CA TYR A 134 -10.07 1.99 -12.51
C TYR A 134 -11.48 1.84 -11.95
N TYR A 135 -11.66 1.00 -10.93
CA TYR A 135 -12.93 0.92 -10.22
C TYR A 135 -13.28 2.26 -9.56
N ILE A 136 -12.35 2.86 -8.81
CA ILE A 136 -12.55 4.14 -8.12
C ILE A 136 -12.89 5.25 -9.11
N LEU A 137 -12.13 5.37 -10.21
CA LEU A 137 -12.39 6.37 -11.25
C LEU A 137 -13.78 6.20 -11.87
N ASN A 138 -14.19 4.95 -12.13
CA ASN A 138 -15.52 4.68 -12.67
C ASN A 138 -16.62 4.98 -11.65
N GLN A 139 -16.44 4.69 -10.35
CA GLN A 139 -17.45 4.99 -9.34
C GLN A 139 -17.60 6.50 -9.10
N THR A 140 -16.47 7.20 -9.01
CA THR A 140 -16.42 8.62 -8.63
C THR A 140 -16.60 9.56 -9.81
N LYS A 141 -16.45 9.06 -11.04
CA LYS A 141 -16.42 9.83 -12.30
C LYS A 141 -15.27 10.83 -12.38
N GLN A 142 -14.25 10.65 -11.54
CA GLN A 142 -13.02 11.42 -11.57
C GLN A 142 -12.06 10.83 -12.59
N THR A 143 -11.12 11.64 -13.08
CA THR A 143 -10.11 11.21 -14.07
C THR A 143 -8.79 10.80 -13.42
N GLN A 144 -8.54 11.25 -12.18
CA GLN A 144 -7.34 10.95 -11.42
C GLN A 144 -7.66 10.72 -9.94
N ILE A 145 -6.77 9.99 -9.26
CA ILE A 145 -6.77 9.81 -7.80
C ILE A 145 -5.42 10.25 -7.20
N GLY A 146 -5.42 10.59 -5.92
CA GLY A 146 -4.19 10.52 -5.11
C GLY A 146 -3.92 9.07 -4.69
N TYR A 147 -2.65 8.67 -4.62
CA TYR A 147 -2.24 7.38 -4.09
C TYR A 147 -1.28 7.58 -2.92
N VAL A 148 -1.52 6.93 -1.79
CA VAL A 148 -0.59 6.89 -0.66
C VAL A 148 -0.35 5.45 -0.27
N GLY A 149 0.91 5.01 -0.38
CA GLY A 149 1.34 3.66 -0.01
C GLY A 149 2.19 3.68 1.25
N HIS A 150 2.11 2.60 2.02
CA HIS A 150 3.07 2.28 3.07
C HIS A 150 3.78 0.96 2.76
N SER A 151 5.09 0.88 2.98
CA SER A 151 5.84 -0.38 2.89
C SER A 151 5.66 -1.09 1.54
N GLN A 152 5.21 -2.35 1.54
CA GLN A 152 4.86 -3.09 0.32
C GLN A 152 3.89 -2.34 -0.60
N GLY A 153 2.98 -1.54 -0.03
CA GLY A 153 2.08 -0.67 -0.80
C GLY A 153 2.85 0.37 -1.63
N THR A 154 4.02 0.84 -1.18
CA THR A 154 4.87 1.70 -2.00
C THR A 154 5.55 0.92 -3.13
N MET A 155 6.04 -0.28 -2.82
CA MET A 155 6.71 -1.13 -3.80
C MET A 155 5.80 -1.45 -4.98
N ILE A 156 4.54 -1.81 -4.69
CA ILE A 156 3.48 -2.05 -5.67
C ILE A 156 3.25 -0.79 -6.53
N GLY A 157 3.14 0.39 -5.91
CA GLY A 157 3.00 1.65 -6.63
C GLY A 157 4.18 1.96 -7.55
N PHE A 158 5.42 1.79 -7.08
CA PHE A 158 6.61 2.02 -7.89
C PHE A 158 6.70 1.06 -9.09
N ALA A 159 6.39 -0.22 -8.88
CA ALA A 159 6.38 -1.22 -9.94
C ALA A 159 5.36 -0.90 -11.03
N GLU A 160 4.14 -0.57 -10.63
CA GLU A 160 3.03 -0.31 -11.55
C GLU A 160 3.15 1.04 -12.26
N PHE A 161 3.46 2.12 -11.54
CA PHE A 161 3.54 3.46 -12.14
C PHE A 161 4.82 3.68 -12.96
N GLY A 162 5.85 2.86 -12.72
CA GLY A 162 7.05 2.81 -13.53
C GLY A 162 6.92 1.97 -14.81
N ASN A 163 5.86 1.17 -14.92
CA ASN A 163 5.62 0.29 -16.06
C ASN A 163 5.17 1.07 -17.30
N LEU A 164 6.04 1.16 -18.31
CA LEU A 164 5.75 1.86 -19.58
C LEU A 164 4.64 1.21 -20.42
N ASN A 165 4.32 -0.05 -20.15
CA ASN A 165 3.24 -0.76 -20.85
C ASN A 165 1.87 -0.51 -20.21
N ASN A 166 1.82 0.13 -19.02
CA ASN A 166 0.59 0.47 -18.35
C ASN A 166 0.38 1.99 -18.31
N SER A 167 -0.88 2.40 -18.51
CA SER A 167 -1.27 3.81 -18.49
C SER A 167 -1.78 4.26 -17.12
N ALA A 168 -1.82 3.38 -16.11
CA ALA A 168 -2.34 3.68 -14.77
C ALA A 168 -1.72 4.95 -14.14
N GLN A 169 -0.43 5.22 -14.38
CA GLN A 169 0.21 6.44 -13.85
C GLN A 169 -0.47 7.74 -14.31
N ASN A 170 -1.09 7.75 -15.51
CA ASN A 170 -1.81 8.92 -16.02
C ASN A 170 -3.07 9.25 -15.20
N ASN A 171 -3.58 8.27 -14.45
CA ASN A 171 -4.72 8.41 -13.57
C ASN A 171 -4.33 8.67 -12.11
N VAL A 172 -3.06 8.97 -11.84
CA VAL A 172 -2.58 9.29 -10.49
C VAL A 172 -2.04 10.71 -10.49
N SER A 173 -2.65 11.59 -9.69
CA SER A 173 -2.26 13.01 -9.61
C SER A 173 -1.13 13.25 -8.61
N PHE A 174 -1.00 12.37 -7.62
CA PHE A 174 -0.02 12.48 -6.53
C PHE A 174 0.31 11.10 -5.97
N TYR A 175 1.57 10.90 -5.61
CA TYR A 175 2.03 9.68 -4.95
C TYR A 175 2.74 10.01 -3.62
N GLY A 176 2.11 9.68 -2.49
CA GLY A 176 2.74 9.67 -1.17
C GLY A 176 3.34 8.31 -0.85
N SER A 177 4.63 8.26 -0.54
CA SER A 177 5.37 7.03 -0.29
C SER A 177 5.94 7.03 1.14
N LEU A 178 5.37 6.19 2.01
CA LEU A 178 5.71 6.13 3.44
C LEU A 178 6.51 4.85 3.74
N ALA A 179 7.71 4.99 4.29
CA ALA A 179 8.65 3.88 4.49
C ALA A 179 8.85 3.08 3.19
N PRO A 180 9.43 3.72 2.15
CA PRO A 180 9.40 3.20 0.81
C PRO A 180 10.29 1.95 0.66
N VAL A 181 9.72 0.86 0.14
CA VAL A 181 10.45 -0.39 -0.11
C VAL A 181 10.66 -0.56 -1.62
N ALA A 182 11.90 -0.90 -2.01
CA ALA A 182 12.25 -1.31 -3.37
C ALA A 182 12.90 -2.69 -3.43
N HIS A 183 13.59 -3.13 -2.36
CA HIS A 183 14.16 -4.46 -2.27
C HIS A 183 13.75 -5.12 -0.96
N LEU A 184 13.85 -6.45 -0.91
CA LEU A 184 13.67 -7.22 0.32
C LEU A 184 14.97 -7.91 0.74
N ALA A 185 16.08 -7.65 0.02
CA ALA A 185 17.35 -8.35 0.19
C ALA A 185 18.16 -7.87 1.41
N HIS A 186 17.98 -6.61 1.83
CA HIS A 186 18.71 -5.97 2.93
C HIS A 186 17.91 -5.88 4.23
N ILE A 187 16.74 -6.53 4.29
CA ILE A 187 15.88 -6.58 5.48
C ILE A 187 16.70 -6.98 6.71
N LYS A 188 16.73 -6.09 7.71
CA LYS A 188 17.36 -6.37 9.02
C LYS A 188 16.45 -7.19 9.94
N SER A 189 15.14 -7.17 9.66
CA SER A 189 14.10 -7.93 10.36
C SER A 189 14.23 -9.46 10.18
N PRO A 190 13.73 -10.29 11.12
CA PRO A 190 13.61 -11.75 10.95
C PRO A 190 12.82 -12.19 9.72
N LEU A 191 12.03 -11.30 9.10
CA LEU A 191 11.33 -11.58 7.85
C LEU A 191 12.28 -12.01 6.71
N LYS A 192 13.55 -11.59 6.74
CA LYS A 192 14.56 -12.04 5.77
C LYS A 192 14.69 -13.57 5.66
N TYR A 193 14.37 -14.31 6.74
CA TYR A 193 14.42 -15.78 6.73
C TYR A 193 13.22 -16.44 6.02
N LEU A 194 12.17 -15.67 5.72
CA LEU A 194 11.03 -16.12 4.92
C LEU A 194 11.28 -15.92 3.42
N PHE A 195 12.18 -15.00 3.05
CA PHE A 195 12.54 -14.67 1.68
C PHE A 195 13.88 -15.32 1.30
N ASN A 196 13.89 -16.65 1.13
CA ASN A 196 15.07 -17.38 0.72
C ASN A 196 15.38 -17.09 -0.77
N THR A 197 16.20 -16.08 -1.06
CA THR A 197 16.64 -15.79 -2.42
C THR A 197 17.79 -16.73 -2.79
N SER A 198 17.52 -17.73 -3.63
CA SER A 198 18.51 -18.64 -4.21
C SER A 198 19.41 -17.99 -5.28
N THR A 199 19.25 -16.68 -5.50
CA THR A 199 19.93 -15.92 -6.54
C THR A 199 21.22 -15.25 -6.02
N ASN A 200 22.20 -15.15 -6.93
CA ASN A 200 23.52 -14.59 -6.65
C ASN A 200 23.37 -13.16 -6.08
N PRO A 201 23.85 -12.89 -4.85
CA PRO A 201 23.44 -11.70 -4.13
C PRO A 201 23.77 -10.38 -4.88
N GLU A 202 24.92 -10.30 -5.56
CA GLU A 202 25.38 -9.05 -6.21
C GLU A 202 24.52 -8.52 -7.37
N GLU A 203 23.78 -9.36 -8.10
CA GLU A 203 22.96 -8.91 -9.25
C GLU A 203 21.56 -8.43 -8.85
N VAL A 204 21.06 -8.86 -7.69
CA VAL A 204 19.68 -8.58 -7.22
C VAL A 204 19.61 -7.41 -6.25
N TRP A 205 20.74 -7.01 -5.67
CA TRP A 205 20.85 -5.92 -4.68
C TRP A 205 20.52 -4.52 -5.23
N HIS A 206 20.36 -4.36 -6.55
CA HIS A 206 20.12 -3.05 -7.18
C HIS A 206 18.93 -3.04 -8.13
N THR A 207 18.00 -3.99 -8.03
CA THR A 207 16.81 -4.01 -8.89
C THR A 207 15.53 -4.36 -8.15
N LEU A 208 14.49 -3.57 -8.38
CA LEU A 208 13.12 -3.97 -8.09
C LEU A 208 12.73 -5.00 -9.15
N CYS A 209 12.58 -6.27 -8.78
CA CYS A 209 12.25 -7.35 -9.71
C CYS A 209 11.10 -8.20 -9.21
N ALA A 210 10.35 -8.80 -10.14
CA ALA A 210 9.30 -9.76 -9.84
C ALA A 210 9.82 -10.96 -9.02
N TYR A 211 8.91 -11.76 -8.50
CA TYR A 211 9.25 -12.95 -7.71
C TYR A 211 10.02 -14.00 -8.53
N ASP A 212 11.02 -14.63 -7.94
CA ASP A 212 11.70 -15.76 -8.58
C ASP A 212 11.04 -17.07 -8.13
N TYR A 213 10.45 -17.79 -9.09
CA TYR A 213 9.83 -19.08 -8.82
C TYR A 213 10.86 -20.22 -8.61
N GLY A 214 12.15 -19.89 -8.63
CA GLY A 214 13.25 -20.76 -8.24
C GLY A 214 13.77 -21.68 -9.34
N SER A 215 13.29 -21.51 -10.59
CA SER A 215 13.84 -22.20 -11.77
C SER A 215 13.47 -21.47 -13.07
N PRO A 216 14.33 -21.54 -14.11
CA PRO A 216 14.03 -20.99 -15.43
C PRO A 216 12.69 -21.46 -16.02
N GLU A 217 12.34 -22.73 -15.82
CA GLU A 217 11.11 -23.32 -16.36
C GLU A 217 9.87 -22.73 -15.69
N LYS A 218 9.89 -22.56 -14.37
CA LYS A 218 8.79 -21.92 -13.66
C LYS A 218 8.69 -20.44 -14.02
N ASN A 219 9.80 -19.71 -14.06
CA ASN A 219 9.79 -18.32 -14.51
C ASN A 219 9.23 -18.20 -15.94
N GLN A 220 9.58 -19.14 -16.83
CA GLN A 220 9.03 -19.17 -18.19
C GLN A 220 7.51 -19.36 -18.21
N LEU A 221 6.94 -20.15 -17.29
CA LEU A 221 5.49 -20.33 -17.17
C LEU A 221 4.77 -19.06 -16.69
N HIS A 222 5.35 -18.33 -15.74
CA HIS A 222 4.73 -17.14 -15.15
C HIS A 222 4.99 -15.85 -15.96
N TYR A 223 6.19 -15.70 -16.52
CA TYR A 223 6.65 -14.45 -17.12
C TYR A 223 6.87 -14.51 -18.63
N ASN A 224 6.73 -15.69 -19.25
CA ASN A 224 7.18 -15.95 -20.62
C ASN A 224 8.68 -15.64 -20.85
N GLN A 225 9.48 -15.60 -19.78
CA GLN A 225 10.93 -15.44 -19.80
C GLN A 225 11.56 -16.24 -18.64
N THR A 226 12.83 -16.61 -18.76
CA THR A 226 13.50 -17.52 -17.80
C THR A 226 13.99 -16.85 -16.51
N THR A 227 13.99 -15.53 -16.45
CA THR A 227 14.35 -14.75 -15.26
C THR A 227 13.20 -13.84 -14.85
N PRO A 228 13.10 -13.43 -13.58
CA PRO A 228 12.08 -12.47 -13.17
C PRO A 228 12.21 -11.13 -13.90
N PRO A 229 11.11 -10.53 -14.38
CA PRO A 229 11.12 -9.17 -14.93
C PRO A 229 11.64 -8.13 -13.94
N ILE A 230 12.33 -7.12 -14.45
CA ILE A 230 12.78 -5.95 -13.68
C ILE A 230 11.77 -4.81 -13.86
N TYR A 231 11.36 -4.20 -12.75
CA TYR A 231 10.52 -3.01 -12.72
C TYR A 231 11.39 -1.75 -12.64
N ALA A 232 11.16 -0.83 -13.57
CA ALA A 232 11.88 0.44 -13.62
C ALA A 232 11.07 1.54 -12.94
N ILE A 233 11.68 2.28 -12.00
CA ILE A 233 11.03 3.46 -11.36
C ILE A 233 11.16 4.71 -12.24
N ARG A 234 12.28 4.82 -12.97
CA ARG A 234 12.65 6.00 -13.76
C ARG A 234 11.63 6.49 -14.80
N PRO A 235 10.77 5.64 -15.40
CA PRO A 235 9.73 6.13 -16.28
C PRO A 235 8.58 6.85 -15.59
N MET A 236 8.38 6.65 -14.27
CA MET A 236 7.30 7.27 -13.51
C MET A 236 7.42 8.81 -13.52
N THR A 237 6.32 9.49 -13.83
CA THR A 237 6.26 10.96 -13.91
C THR A 237 5.37 11.60 -12.84
N ILE A 238 4.71 10.79 -12.00
CA ILE A 238 3.79 11.25 -10.96
C ILE A 238 4.54 12.14 -9.94
N PRO A 239 3.99 13.32 -9.58
CA PRO A 239 4.51 14.10 -8.47
C PRO A 239 4.54 13.28 -7.18
N THR A 240 5.74 13.01 -6.65
CA THR A 240 5.94 12.04 -5.57
C THR A 240 6.53 12.70 -4.32
N ALA A 241 5.92 12.42 -3.17
CA ALA A 241 6.42 12.78 -1.86
C ALA A 241 6.94 11.52 -1.14
N ILE A 242 8.16 11.55 -0.61
CA ILE A 242 8.77 10.41 0.08
C ILE A 242 9.03 10.76 1.55
N CYS A 243 8.53 9.92 2.47
CA CYS A 243 8.83 9.98 3.90
C CYS A 243 9.57 8.71 4.32
N TRP A 244 10.77 8.86 4.89
CA TRP A 244 11.65 7.72 5.20
C TRP A 244 12.48 7.95 6.47
N SER A 245 13.06 6.88 7.02
CA SER A 245 13.95 6.92 8.18
C SER A 245 15.10 5.93 8.02
N ARG A 246 16.25 6.23 8.61
CA ARG A 246 17.42 5.33 8.61
C ARG A 246 17.30 4.20 9.64
N ASP A 247 16.48 4.41 10.66
CA ASP A 247 16.24 3.43 11.74
C ASP A 247 15.13 2.43 11.38
N ASP A 248 14.59 2.54 10.16
CA ASP A 248 13.70 1.55 9.57
C ASP A 248 14.45 0.24 9.30
N TRP A 249 14.01 -0.81 9.99
CA TRP A 249 14.54 -2.17 9.88
C TRP A 249 14.12 -2.95 8.62
N LEU A 250 13.15 -2.44 7.84
CA LEU A 250 12.62 -3.08 6.64
C LEU A 250 12.96 -2.28 5.38
N ALA A 251 12.68 -0.98 5.36
CA ALA A 251 13.05 -0.07 4.28
C ALA A 251 14.40 0.59 4.62
N ASP A 252 15.49 -0.14 4.46
CA ASP A 252 16.79 0.38 4.86
C ASP A 252 17.32 1.45 3.89
N SER A 253 18.45 2.07 4.27
CA SER A 253 19.01 3.21 3.53
C SER A 253 19.41 2.90 2.10
N ASP A 254 19.76 1.66 1.77
CA ASP A 254 20.22 1.29 0.43
C ASP A 254 19.02 1.17 -0.54
N ASP A 255 17.90 0.60 -0.07
CA ASP A 255 16.63 0.57 -0.81
C ASP A 255 16.14 1.99 -1.12
N VAL A 256 16.15 2.84 -0.10
CA VAL A 256 15.73 4.23 -0.21
C VAL A 256 16.65 4.99 -1.18
N ALA A 257 17.96 4.76 -1.12
CA ALA A 257 18.92 5.37 -2.05
C ALA A 257 18.66 4.96 -3.50
N PHE A 258 18.37 3.68 -3.76
CA PHE A 258 18.00 3.22 -5.11
C PHE A 258 16.75 3.95 -5.64
N ILE A 259 15.74 4.17 -4.80
CA ILE A 259 14.53 4.91 -5.18
C ILE A 259 14.89 6.35 -5.53
N PHE A 260 15.69 7.03 -4.70
CA PHE A 260 16.13 8.40 -4.96
C PHE A 260 16.96 8.53 -6.25
N ASP A 261 17.82 7.56 -6.55
CA ASP A 261 18.62 7.56 -7.77
C ASP A 261 17.79 7.36 -9.05
N ASN A 262 16.58 6.79 -8.93
CA ASN A 262 15.73 6.47 -10.07
C ASN A 262 14.49 7.35 -10.19
N ILE A 263 14.06 8.05 -9.15
CA ILE A 263 12.85 8.87 -9.20
C ILE A 263 13.09 10.17 -9.99
N LYS A 264 12.17 10.49 -10.92
CA LYS A 264 12.28 11.71 -11.74
C LYS A 264 11.56 12.93 -11.18
N ASN A 265 10.41 12.72 -10.53
CA ASN A 265 9.53 13.79 -10.10
C ASN A 265 9.29 13.75 -8.58
N LEU A 266 10.40 13.84 -7.85
CA LEU A 266 10.37 14.02 -6.40
C LEU A 266 10.02 15.49 -6.09
N ILE A 267 8.85 15.72 -5.50
CA ILE A 267 8.39 17.07 -5.14
C ILE A 267 8.59 17.37 -3.66
N TYR A 268 8.73 16.34 -2.84
CA TYR A 268 8.89 16.48 -1.40
C TYR A 268 9.64 15.29 -0.81
N GLU A 269 10.57 15.57 0.08
CA GLU A 269 11.30 14.58 0.85
C GLU A 269 11.20 14.95 2.34
N LYS A 270 10.90 13.95 3.18
CA LYS A 270 11.00 14.06 4.62
C LYS A 270 11.75 12.89 5.23
N TYR A 271 12.93 13.20 5.73
CA TYR A 271 13.67 12.31 6.62
C TYR A 271 13.17 12.49 8.07
N ILE A 272 12.83 11.39 8.74
CA ILE A 272 12.39 11.41 10.15
C ILE A 272 13.38 10.62 11.00
N TYR A 273 13.95 11.29 12.01
CA TYR A 273 14.88 10.67 12.95
C TYR A 273 14.13 9.75 13.93
N ASP A 274 14.70 8.59 14.27
CA ASP A 274 14.16 7.58 15.21
C ASP A 274 12.81 6.93 14.83
N TYR A 275 12.33 7.09 13.59
CA TYR A 275 11.13 6.39 13.12
C TYR A 275 11.47 4.97 12.66
N ASN A 276 10.76 3.98 13.18
CA ASN A 276 10.77 2.62 12.67
C ASN A 276 9.62 2.39 11.68
N HIS A 277 9.58 1.22 11.04
CA HIS A 277 8.75 0.95 9.87
C HIS A 277 7.24 1.18 10.06
N LEU A 278 6.71 0.82 11.23
CA LEU A 278 5.28 0.94 11.52
C LEU A 278 4.90 2.33 12.04
N ASP A 279 5.88 3.16 12.40
CA ASP A 279 5.65 4.48 12.99
C ASP A 279 5.04 5.46 11.98
N PHE A 280 5.24 5.20 10.69
CA PHE A 280 4.63 5.97 9.61
C PHE A 280 3.10 5.86 9.56
N VAL A 281 2.52 4.83 10.18
CA VAL A 281 1.08 4.57 10.15
C VAL A 281 0.47 4.50 11.56
N TRP A 282 1.16 3.85 12.51
CA TRP A 282 0.57 3.52 13.82
C TRP A 282 0.94 4.49 14.93
N VAL A 283 2.03 5.25 14.80
CA VAL A 283 2.42 6.18 15.87
C VAL A 283 1.44 7.35 15.94
N ILE A 284 0.94 7.59 17.15
CA ILE A 284 0.02 8.68 17.51
C ILE A 284 0.48 10.05 16.99
N ALA A 285 1.78 10.29 16.92
CA ALA A 285 2.37 11.55 16.47
C ALA A 285 2.55 11.67 14.94
N ALA A 286 2.29 10.62 14.16
CA ALA A 286 2.46 10.63 12.71
C ALA A 286 1.61 11.72 12.04
N ASN A 287 0.45 12.06 12.62
CA ASN A 287 -0.37 13.19 12.18
C ASN A 287 0.35 14.54 12.21
N LYS A 288 1.13 14.81 13.27
CA LYS A 288 1.86 16.07 13.47
C LYS A 288 3.15 16.12 12.65
N ILE A 289 3.72 14.96 12.36
CA ILE A 289 5.04 14.85 11.73
C ILE A 289 4.91 14.61 10.23
N ILE A 290 3.91 13.88 9.75
CA ILE A 290 3.88 13.39 8.36
C ILE A 290 2.62 13.88 7.63
N TYR A 291 1.44 13.65 8.22
CA TYR A 291 0.19 13.71 7.46
C TYR A 291 -0.19 15.12 6.99
N GLN A 292 0.05 16.16 7.79
CA GLN A 292 -0.22 17.54 7.37
C GLN A 292 0.69 17.99 6.21
N ASP A 293 1.95 17.54 6.22
CA ASP A 293 2.90 17.88 5.16
C ASP A 293 2.51 17.20 3.85
N LEU A 294 2.10 15.92 3.89
CA LEU A 294 1.57 15.20 2.74
C LEU A 294 0.35 15.89 2.15
N ILE A 295 -0.64 16.24 2.98
CA ILE A 295 -1.86 16.91 2.52
C ILE A 295 -1.54 18.23 1.83
N THR A 296 -0.51 18.95 2.29
CA THR A 296 -0.08 20.21 1.65
C THR A 296 0.47 19.99 0.22
N GLN A 297 0.96 18.79 -0.09
CA GLN A 297 1.48 18.45 -1.43
C GLN A 297 0.39 17.91 -2.39
N MET A 298 -0.83 17.63 -1.91
CA MET A 298 -1.92 16.98 -2.66
C MET A 298 -2.88 17.97 -3.32
#